data_AF-A0A952A7C8-F1
#
_entry.id   AF-A0A952A7C8-F1
#
_cell.length_a   1.000
_cell.length_b   1.000
_cell.length_c   1.000
_cell.angle_alpha   90.00
_cell.angle_beta   90.00
_cell.angle_gamma   90.00
#
_symmetry.space_group_name_H-M   'P 1'
#
loop_
_entity.id
_entity.type
_entity.pdbx_description
1 polymer ?
#
loop_
_entity_poly.entity_id
_entity_poly.type
_entity_poly.pdbx_seq_one_letter_code
_entity_poly.pdbx_strand_id
1 'polypeptide(L)'
;VVCHQPGRAEILGAPGYAVPSIEETIALNLRLGGRTNPAIRCAGVSLNTAGLDADAAERLFAEESARLGLPVADPIRRGAAFEALVDNCLK
;
A
#
# COMPACT_ATOMS: atom_id res chain seq x y z
N VAL A 1 -5.65 -5.04 -1.44
CA VAL A 1 -4.56 -4.34 -0.73
C VAL A 1 -3.41 -4.18 -1.70
N VAL A 2 -2.84 -2.97 -1.82
CA VAL A 2 -1.64 -2.74 -2.64
C VAL A 2 -0.40 -2.90 -1.79
N CYS A 3 0.60 -3.61 -2.28
CA CYS A 3 1.88 -3.77 -1.60
C CYS A 3 2.93 -2.86 -2.22
N HIS A 4 3.72 -2.17 -1.40
CA HIS A 4 4.79 -1.29 -1.88
C HIS A 4 6.00 -1.30 -0.92
N GLN A 5 7.19 -1.04 -1.45
CA GLN A 5 8.38 -0.80 -0.66
C GLN A 5 8.79 0.67 -0.83
N PRO A 6 8.71 1.50 0.23
CA PRO A 6 9.08 2.91 0.17
C PRO A 6 10.48 3.11 -0.42
N GLY A 7 10.62 4.09 -1.30
CA GLY A 7 11.88 4.44 -1.95
C GLY A 7 12.31 3.54 -3.12
N ARG A 8 11.53 2.51 -3.48
CA ARG A 8 11.83 1.70 -4.67
C ARG A 8 11.54 2.50 -5.95
N ALA A 9 12.59 2.83 -6.69
CA ALA A 9 12.49 3.57 -7.94
C ALA A 9 12.17 2.70 -9.17
N GLU A 10 12.71 1.47 -9.24
CA GLU A 10 12.58 0.58 -10.40
C GLU A 10 11.98 -0.78 -10.06
N ILE A 11 11.31 -1.37 -11.05
CA ILE A 11 10.72 -2.70 -10.96
C ILE A 11 11.85 -3.74 -10.82
N LEU A 12 11.73 -4.60 -9.81
CA LEU A 12 12.73 -5.62 -9.54
C LEU A 12 12.87 -6.56 -10.76
N GLY A 13 14.08 -6.65 -11.31
CA GLY A 13 14.37 -7.49 -12.47
C GLY A 13 14.06 -6.85 -13.83
N ALA A 14 13.63 -5.57 -13.87
CA ALA A 14 13.38 -4.84 -15.11
C ALA A 14 14.06 -3.45 -15.10
N PRO A 15 15.37 -3.39 -15.38
CA PRO A 15 16.11 -2.12 -15.38
C PRO A 15 15.52 -1.08 -16.33
N GLY A 16 15.45 0.17 -15.88
CA GLY A 16 14.89 1.29 -16.64
C GLY A 16 13.36 1.37 -16.64
N TYR A 17 12.67 0.44 -15.98
CA TYR A 17 11.22 0.52 -15.76
C TYR A 17 10.93 1.07 -14.37
N ALA A 18 10.43 2.31 -14.31
CA ALA A 18 10.05 2.96 -13.07
C ALA A 18 8.88 2.23 -12.39
N VAL A 19 8.89 2.19 -11.05
CA VAL A 19 7.73 1.75 -10.28
C VAL A 19 6.64 2.82 -10.39
N PRO A 20 5.39 2.45 -10.74
CA PRO A 20 4.28 3.38 -10.76
C PRO A 20 4.00 3.94 -9.35
N SER A 21 3.34 5.09 -9.28
CA SER A 21 2.86 5.58 -7.99
C SER A 21 1.86 4.59 -7.36
N ILE A 22 1.63 4.71 -6.06
CA ILE A 22 0.65 3.87 -5.37
C ILE A 22 -0.75 4.10 -5.97
N GLU A 23 -1.11 5.35 -6.27
CA GLU A 23 -2.40 5.71 -6.87
C GLU A 23 -2.56 5.15 -8.28
N GLU A 24 -1.52 5.22 -9.10
CA GLU A 24 -1.53 4.62 -10.44
C GLU A 24 -1.68 3.10 -10.33
N THR A 25 -0.95 2.47 -9.41
CA THR A 25 -1.08 1.04 -9.13
C THR A 25 -2.51 0.68 -8.73
N ILE A 26 -3.14 1.44 -7.83
CA ILE A 26 -4.54 1.24 -7.44
C ILE A 26 -5.46 1.39 -8.65
N ALA A 27 -5.34 2.47 -9.41
CA ALA A 27 -6.21 2.76 -10.54
C ALA A 27 -6.15 1.68 -11.63
N LEU A 28 -4.94 1.22 -11.98
CA LEU A 28 -4.74 0.15 -12.96
C LEU A 28 -5.37 -1.17 -12.48
N ASN A 29 -5.16 -1.54 -11.21
CA ASN A 29 -5.71 -2.76 -10.65
C ASN A 29 -7.25 -2.73 -10.57
N LEU A 30 -7.85 -1.61 -10.18
CA LEU A 30 -9.32 -1.46 -10.14
C LEU A 30 -9.92 -1.54 -11.54
N ARG A 31 -9.29 -0.89 -12.52
CA ARG A 31 -9.76 -0.92 -13.92
C ARG A 31 -9.77 -2.34 -14.49
N LEU A 32 -8.71 -3.11 -14.25
CA LEU A 32 -8.60 -4.48 -14.75
C LEU A 32 -9.46 -5.46 -13.95
N GLY A 33 -9.39 -5.40 -12.62
CA GLY A 33 -10.14 -6.29 -11.73
C GLY A 33 -11.66 -6.07 -11.78
N GLY A 34 -12.12 -4.85 -12.10
CA GLY A 34 -13.54 -4.53 -12.26
C GLY A 34 -14.22 -5.31 -13.37
N ARG A 35 -13.46 -5.91 -14.29
CA ARG A 35 -13.96 -6.77 -15.36
C ARG A 35 -14.51 -8.11 -14.85
N THR A 36 -13.97 -8.61 -13.74
CA THR A 36 -14.35 -9.91 -13.15
C THR A 36 -15.01 -9.77 -11.79
N ASN A 37 -14.77 -8.65 -11.08
CA ASN A 37 -15.42 -8.31 -9.84
C ASN A 37 -15.87 -6.85 -9.85
N PRO A 38 -17.13 -6.55 -10.19
CA PRO A 38 -17.65 -5.17 -10.18
C PRO A 38 -17.58 -4.48 -8.80
N ALA A 39 -17.46 -5.24 -7.71
CA ALA A 39 -17.35 -4.73 -6.35
C ALA A 39 -15.89 -4.58 -5.87
N ILE A 40 -14.90 -4.75 -6.77
CA ILE A 40 -13.48 -4.58 -6.39
C ILE A 40 -13.22 -3.18 -5.82
N ARG A 41 -12.43 -3.13 -4.75
CA ARG A 41 -11.98 -1.89 -4.11
C ARG A 41 -10.57 -2.04 -3.57
N CYS A 42 -9.89 -0.92 -3.37
CA CYS A 42 -8.65 -0.91 -2.61
C CYS A 42 -8.98 -0.81 -1.11
N ALA A 43 -8.66 -1.85 -0.34
CA ALA A 43 -8.83 -1.83 1.11
C ALA A 43 -7.72 -1.04 1.86
N GLY A 44 -6.61 -0.74 1.20
CA GLY A 44 -5.47 -0.05 1.81
C GLY A 44 -4.14 -0.51 1.26
N VAL A 45 -3.06 -0.06 1.91
CA VAL A 45 -1.68 -0.27 1.48
C VAL A 45 -0.87 -1.00 2.54
N SER A 46 -0.14 -2.01 2.10
CA SER A 46 0.87 -2.72 2.88
C SER A 46 2.25 -2.21 2.47
N LEU A 47 2.97 -1.58 3.40
CA LEU A 47 4.33 -1.10 3.17
C LEU A 47 5.35 -2.09 3.72
N ASN A 48 6.34 -2.44 2.93
CA ASN A 48 7.54 -3.13 3.42
C ASN A 48 8.51 -2.08 3.99
N THR A 49 8.51 -1.93 5.30
CA THR A 49 9.33 -0.94 6.02
C THR A 49 10.52 -1.56 6.73
N ALA A 50 10.99 -2.73 6.29
CA ALA A 50 12.13 -3.42 6.91
C ALA A 50 13.42 -2.57 6.97
N GLY A 51 13.57 -1.60 6.07
CA GLY A 51 14.71 -0.67 6.04
C GLY A 51 14.55 0.60 6.89
N LEU A 52 13.44 0.76 7.61
CA LEU A 52 13.15 1.93 8.44
C LEU A 52 13.23 1.57 9.93
N ASP A 53 13.55 2.54 10.79
CA ASP A 53 13.31 2.41 12.22
C ASP A 53 11.81 2.51 12.55
N ALA A 54 11.45 2.25 13.81
CA ALA A 54 10.05 2.25 14.23
C ALA A 54 9.39 3.63 14.08
N ASP A 55 10.06 4.70 14.51
CA ASP A 55 9.48 6.05 14.47
C ASP A 55 9.30 6.55 13.04
N ALA A 56 10.24 6.24 12.15
CA ALA A 56 10.16 6.55 10.72
C ALA A 56 9.03 5.78 10.05
N ALA A 57 8.84 4.50 10.40
CA ALA A 57 7.72 3.71 9.88
C ALA A 57 6.36 4.27 10.34
N GLU A 58 6.21 4.60 11.62
CA GLU A 58 4.97 5.17 12.16
C GLU A 58 4.63 6.52 11.52
N ARG A 59 5.62 7.41 11.37
CA ARG A 59 5.42 8.68 10.64
C ARG A 59 4.98 8.44 9.20
N LEU A 60 5.64 7.50 8.52
CA LEU A 60 5.30 7.16 7.15
C LEU A 60 3.87 6.60 7.02
N PHE A 61 3.42 5.76 7.96
CA PHE A 61 2.04 5.25 7.96
C PHE A 61 1.03 6.39 8.10
N ALA A 62 1.27 7.32 9.03
CA ALA A 62 0.38 8.46 9.24
C ALA A 62 0.33 9.39 8.02
N GLU A 63 1.48 9.73 7.45
CA GLU A 63 1.60 10.59 6.26
C GLU A 63 0.92 9.95 5.04
N GLU A 64 1.22 8.70 4.74
CA GLU A 64 0.68 7.99 3.59
C GLU A 64 -0.81 7.70 3.75
N SER A 65 -1.27 7.37 4.97
CA SER A 65 -2.69 7.19 5.27
C SER A 65 -3.48 8.48 5.06
N ALA A 66 -2.94 9.62 5.52
CA ALA A 66 -3.54 10.93 5.29
C ALA A 66 -3.55 11.30 3.80
N ARG A 67 -2.46 11.04 3.09
CA ARG A 67 -2.29 11.33 1.66
C ARG A 67 -3.24 10.51 0.78
N LEU A 68 -3.41 9.23 1.09
CA LEU A 68 -4.19 8.28 0.29
C LEU A 68 -5.66 8.18 0.72
N GLY A 69 -6.00 8.62 1.92
CA GLY A 69 -7.34 8.43 2.51
C GLY A 69 -7.67 6.95 2.76
N LEU A 70 -6.65 6.11 2.91
CA LEU A 70 -6.76 4.66 3.08
C LEU A 70 -5.86 4.19 4.21
N PRO A 71 -6.21 3.11 4.94
CA PRO A 71 -5.31 2.54 5.92
C PRO A 71 -3.98 2.11 5.29
N VAL A 72 -2.88 2.47 5.95
CA VAL A 72 -1.52 2.10 5.57
C VAL A 72 -0.83 1.48 6.77
N ALA A 73 -0.19 0.33 6.56
CA ALA A 73 0.52 -0.38 7.62
C ALA A 73 1.65 -1.25 7.07
N ASP A 74 2.57 -1.67 7.94
CA ASP A 74 3.43 -2.83 7.70
C ASP A 74 2.90 -4.02 8.51
N PRO A 75 2.35 -5.07 7.86
CA PRO A 75 1.83 -6.24 8.56
C PRO A 75 2.83 -6.95 9.47
N ILE A 76 4.13 -6.83 9.20
CA ILE A 76 5.19 -7.44 10.02
C ILE A 76 5.34 -6.68 11.34
N ARG A 77 5.08 -5.36 11.35
CA ARG A 77 5.15 -4.52 12.56
C ARG A 77 3.90 -4.62 13.44
N ARG A 78 2.77 -5.08 12.90
CA ARG A 78 1.48 -5.21 13.61
C ARG A 78 1.02 -3.85 14.17
N GLY A 79 0.21 -3.86 15.23
CA GLY A 79 -0.26 -2.64 15.90
C GLY A 79 -1.52 -2.05 15.28
N ALA A 80 -1.93 -0.87 15.79
CA ALA A 80 -3.20 -0.26 15.45
C ALA A 80 -3.38 0.03 13.96
N ALA A 81 -2.31 0.42 13.26
CA ALA A 81 -2.32 0.62 11.81
C ALA A 81 -2.66 -0.67 11.06
N PHE A 82 -2.09 -1.80 11.50
CA PHE A 82 -2.37 -3.11 10.91
C PHE A 82 -3.82 -3.55 11.19
N GLU A 83 -4.31 -3.41 12.42
CA GLU A 83 -5.70 -3.72 12.76
C GLU A 83 -6.68 -2.88 11.92
N ALA A 84 -6.42 -1.58 11.75
CA ALA A 84 -7.23 -0.73 10.88
C ALA A 84 -7.24 -1.18 9.41
N LEU A 85 -6.12 -1.68 8.90
CA LEU A 85 -6.05 -2.26 7.55
C LEU A 85 -6.87 -3.55 7.47
N VAL A 86 -6.78 -4.43 8.47
CA VAL A 86 -7.57 -5.68 8.53
C VAL A 86 -9.06 -5.37 8.58
N ASP A 87 -9.50 -4.48 9.48
CA ASP A 87 -10.89 -4.06 9.58
C ASP A 87 -11.41 -3.50 8.25
N ASN A 88 -10.59 -2.70 7.56
CA ASN A 88 -10.97 -2.15 6.26
C ASN A 88 -10.94 -3.18 5.13
N CYS A 89 -10.28 -4.33 5.29
CA CYS A 89 -10.41 -5.46 4.35
C CYS A 89 -11.73 -6.20 4.51
N LEU A 90 -12.30 -6.21 5.72
CA LEU A 90 -13.50 -6.98 6.04
C LEU A 90 -14.84 -6.25 5.76
N LYS A 91 -14.78 -4.96 5.40
CA LYS A 91 -15.94 -4.16 4.97
C LYS A 91 -16.43 -4.51 3.56
#